data_AF-A0A914V4A7-F1
#
_entry.id   AF-A0A914V4A7-F1
#
_cell.length_a   1.000
_cell.length_b   1.000
_cell.length_c   1.000
_cell.angle_alpha   90.00
_cell.angle_beta   90.00
_cell.angle_gamma   90.00
#
_symmetry.space_group_name_H-M   'P 1'
#
loop_
_entity.id
_entity.type
_entity.pdbx_description
1 polymer ?
#
loop_
_entity_poly.entity_id
_entity_poly.type
_entity_poly.pdbx_seq_one_letter_code
_entity_poly.pdbx_strand_id
1 'polypeptide(L)'
;MDERCRRPADDAPGMHRSAVLLALLVGVALIDCASGSSFAESALQLRDSADCKDLHDGDICSMNGARVCRNRTCVSACEARGMRECKCDLEEDNYCYLCCGSDRDACQPAHAHNILRPNGERWERDACARCRQIGHDLDGLPCDDKDAGRLCLQGKCTNSICHDKQQGAVCDRKMEKICVDNECRNPCASYGEHLMVCECPMIDPDTGFASDDRCQLCCFDFNVNPSLRRCQNAYRRYGIVNLQQRPVWRVGLECAGGKTCNRYGACAASCVVAHPLWLSVATVATVVLMVAR
;
A
#
# COMPACT_ATOMS: atom_id res chain seq x y z
N MET A 1 -54.83 -2.87 -3.37
CA MET A 1 -55.69 -4.04 -3.15
C MET A 1 -54.84 -5.26 -3.46
N ASP A 2 -53.97 -5.64 -2.52
CA ASP A 2 -54.22 -6.63 -1.44
C ASP A 2 -53.99 -8.06 -1.99
N GLU A 3 -53.31 -9.01 -1.36
CA GLU A 3 -52.75 -9.12 -0.02
C GLU A 3 -51.88 -10.41 0.07
N ARG A 4 -50.90 -10.40 0.99
CA ARG A 4 -50.45 -11.48 1.91
C ARG A 4 -50.18 -12.90 1.40
N CYS A 5 -48.96 -13.43 1.60
CA CYS A 5 -48.46 -14.07 2.83
C CYS A 5 -49.25 -15.32 3.30
N ARG A 6 -48.55 -16.47 3.34
CA ARG A 6 -48.85 -17.59 4.26
C ARG A 6 -47.55 -18.22 4.78
N ARG A 7 -47.28 -18.01 6.08
CA ARG A 7 -47.04 -19.11 7.04
C ARG A 7 -48.33 -19.20 7.92
N PRO A 8 -48.58 -20.26 8.70
CA PRO A 8 -47.94 -20.40 10.04
C PRO A 8 -47.70 -21.88 10.47
N ALA A 9 -46.81 -22.14 11.45
CA ALA A 9 -47.10 -22.59 12.84
C ALA A 9 -47.22 -24.13 12.97
N ASP A 10 -46.89 -24.84 14.05
CA ASP A 10 -46.30 -24.59 15.38
C ASP A 10 -46.00 -25.98 16.01
N ASP A 11 -45.39 -25.97 17.20
CA ASP A 11 -45.45 -26.96 18.28
C ASP A 11 -44.34 -28.03 18.46
N ALA A 12 -43.49 -27.73 19.45
CA ALA A 12 -42.83 -28.69 20.34
C ALA A 12 -43.77 -29.08 21.51
N PRO A 13 -43.58 -30.25 22.15
CA PRO A 13 -43.07 -30.29 23.54
C PRO A 13 -42.23 -31.59 23.79
N GLY A 14 -41.52 -31.85 24.89
CA GLY A 14 -41.29 -31.21 26.17
C GLY A 14 -40.31 -32.06 27.02
N MET A 15 -39.87 -31.50 28.13
CA MET A 15 -38.96 -32.06 29.16
C MET A 15 -39.47 -33.35 29.84
N HIS A 16 -38.56 -34.25 30.26
CA HIS A 16 -38.28 -34.53 31.70
C HIS A 16 -37.37 -35.76 31.97
N ARG A 17 -36.34 -35.50 32.81
CA ARG A 17 -35.88 -36.26 34.00
C ARG A 17 -35.09 -37.58 33.86
N SER A 18 -33.87 -37.54 34.44
CA SER A 18 -33.30 -38.43 35.50
C SER A 18 -33.41 -39.95 35.30
N ALA A 19 -32.44 -40.84 35.52
CA ALA A 19 -31.13 -40.94 36.19
C ALA A 19 -30.67 -42.41 35.85
N VAL A 20 -29.41 -42.88 35.86
CA VAL A 20 -28.53 -43.19 37.00
C VAL A 20 -27.46 -44.18 36.48
N LEU A 21 -26.20 -43.97 36.91
CA LEU A 21 -25.04 -44.87 37.03
C LEU A 21 -24.58 -45.77 35.85
N LEU A 22 -23.31 -45.60 35.44
CA LEU A 22 -22.19 -46.38 36.01
C LEU A 22 -20.83 -45.72 35.71
N ALA A 23 -19.97 -45.66 36.71
CA ALA A 23 -18.64 -45.06 36.73
C ALA A 23 -17.54 -46.14 36.69
N LEU A 24 -16.35 -45.78 36.15
CA LEU A 24 -15.03 -46.37 36.39
C LEU A 24 -13.99 -45.39 35.78
N LEU A 25 -13.45 -44.43 36.54
CA LEU A 25 -12.24 -44.48 37.36
C LEU A 25 -10.95 -44.85 36.60
N VAL A 26 -10.19 -43.83 36.18
CA VAL A 26 -8.72 -43.79 36.29
C VAL A 26 -8.34 -42.38 36.72
N GLY A 27 -7.81 -42.24 37.93
CA GLY A 27 -7.20 -41.01 38.41
C GLY A 27 -5.68 -41.18 38.47
N VAL A 28 -4.94 -40.11 38.18
CA VAL A 28 -3.59 -39.87 38.72
C VAL A 28 -3.38 -38.37 38.93
N ALA A 29 -3.27 -38.01 40.21
CA ALA A 29 -2.49 -36.95 40.86
C ALA A 29 -2.57 -35.48 40.37
N LEU A 30 -3.24 -34.65 41.17
CA LEU A 30 -2.83 -33.28 41.49
C LEU A 30 -2.00 -33.32 42.78
N ILE A 31 -0.73 -32.89 42.71
CA ILE A 31 0.04 -32.41 43.86
C ILE A 31 0.75 -31.14 43.39
N ASP A 32 0.37 -30.01 44.00
CA ASP A 32 1.10 -28.76 44.01
C ASP A 32 2.48 -28.95 44.65
N CYS A 33 3.52 -28.47 43.97
CA CYS A 33 4.68 -27.88 44.64
C CYS A 33 5.35 -26.88 43.69
N ALA A 34 5.36 -25.63 44.14
CA ALA A 34 6.07 -24.51 43.55
C ALA A 34 7.53 -24.84 43.23
N SER A 35 8.01 -24.42 42.06
CA SER A 35 9.39 -23.99 41.80
C SER A 35 9.51 -23.45 40.37
N GLY A 36 9.93 -22.19 40.28
CA GLY A 36 10.63 -21.54 39.18
C GLY A 36 10.53 -22.14 37.78
N SER A 37 9.84 -21.43 36.90
CA SER A 37 10.45 -21.10 35.61
C SER A 37 9.94 -19.74 35.19
N SER A 38 10.88 -18.80 35.21
CA SER A 38 10.83 -17.56 34.47
C SER A 38 10.28 -17.81 33.08
N PHE A 39 9.03 -17.43 32.83
CA PHE A 39 8.67 -16.96 31.51
C PHE A 39 9.47 -15.68 31.31
N ALA A 40 10.69 -15.86 30.81
CA ALA A 40 11.42 -14.82 30.10
C ALA A 40 10.63 -14.57 28.82
N GLU A 41 9.51 -13.87 28.97
CA GLU A 41 9.01 -12.98 27.95
C GLU A 41 10.21 -12.11 27.59
N SER A 42 10.87 -12.46 26.49
CA SER A 42 11.87 -11.60 25.85
C SER A 42 11.10 -10.43 25.26
N ALA A 43 10.62 -9.58 26.16
CA ALA A 43 10.24 -8.23 25.88
C ALA A 43 11.52 -7.57 25.39
N LEU A 44 11.68 -7.51 24.07
CA LEU A 44 12.57 -6.56 23.41
C LEU A 44 11.93 -5.17 23.62
N GLN A 45 11.86 -4.76 24.88
CA GLN A 45 11.47 -3.42 25.29
C GLN A 45 12.47 -2.47 24.67
N LEU A 46 11.93 -1.42 24.05
CA LEU A 46 12.62 -0.22 23.59
C LEU A 46 13.49 0.36 24.71
N ARG A 47 14.68 -0.20 24.91
CA ARG A 47 15.71 0.41 25.73
C ARG A 47 16.46 1.38 24.84
N ASP A 48 15.93 2.59 24.71
CA ASP A 48 16.77 3.73 24.39
C ASP A 48 17.60 4.05 25.65
N SER A 49 18.72 3.36 25.81
CA SER A 49 19.66 3.59 26.92
C SER A 49 20.80 4.45 26.40
N ALA A 50 20.89 5.69 26.89
CA ALA A 50 22.00 6.58 26.57
C ALA A 50 23.36 6.05 27.08
N ASP A 51 23.33 5.10 28.01
CA ASP A 51 24.50 4.56 28.70
C ASP A 51 24.62 3.06 28.45
N CYS A 52 25.77 2.63 27.91
CA CYS A 52 26.07 1.24 27.56
C CYS A 52 26.79 0.52 28.71
N LYS A 53 26.37 0.79 29.96
CA LYS A 53 27.04 0.27 31.17
C LYS A 53 26.99 -1.24 31.29
N ASP A 54 25.86 -1.83 30.90
CA ASP A 54 25.60 -3.27 31.01
C ASP A 54 25.54 -3.99 29.65
N LEU A 55 25.95 -3.30 28.58
CA LEU A 55 25.88 -3.78 27.19
C LEU A 55 27.29 -4.01 26.65
N HIS A 56 27.47 -5.07 25.87
CA HIS A 56 28.74 -5.36 25.20
C HIS A 56 28.93 -4.46 23.98
N ASP A 57 30.18 -4.31 23.55
CA ASP A 57 30.49 -3.60 22.31
C ASP A 57 29.82 -4.32 21.13
N GLY A 58 29.05 -3.55 20.35
CA GLY A 58 28.23 -4.05 19.24
C GLY A 58 26.74 -4.21 19.58
N ASP A 59 26.35 -4.22 20.86
CA ASP A 59 24.94 -4.32 21.24
C ASP A 59 24.16 -3.05 20.87
N ILE A 60 22.86 -3.21 20.60
CA ILE A 60 22.00 -2.08 20.21
C ILE A 60 21.60 -1.29 21.45
N CYS A 61 21.93 0.01 21.47
CA CYS A 61 21.50 0.95 22.52
C CYS A 61 20.34 1.84 22.11
N SER A 62 20.07 1.97 20.80
CA SER A 62 18.86 2.61 20.28
C SER A 62 18.47 2.01 18.92
N MET A 63 17.28 1.41 18.87
CA MET A 63 16.73 0.86 17.61
C MET A 63 16.33 1.98 16.65
N ASN A 64 15.66 3.02 17.15
CA ASN A 64 15.15 4.13 16.34
C ASN A 64 16.26 5.05 15.83
N GLY A 65 17.32 5.23 16.63
CA GLY A 65 18.49 6.03 16.24
C GLY A 65 19.57 5.26 15.49
N ALA A 66 19.37 3.96 15.22
CA ALA A 66 20.37 3.07 14.65
C ALA A 66 21.75 3.15 15.35
N ARG A 67 21.73 3.08 16.68
CA ARG A 67 22.92 3.24 17.53
C ARG A 67 23.33 1.94 18.20
N VAL A 68 24.64 1.77 18.34
CA VAL A 68 25.27 0.62 18.97
C VAL A 68 26.26 1.05 20.04
N CYS A 69 26.52 0.16 21.00
CA CYS A 69 27.48 0.37 22.05
C CYS A 69 28.91 0.21 21.54
N ARG A 70 29.76 1.19 21.86
CA ARG A 70 31.21 1.14 21.65
C ARG A 70 31.91 1.87 22.78
N ASN A 71 32.87 1.22 23.43
CA ASN A 71 33.61 1.80 24.57
C ASN A 71 32.68 2.37 25.66
N ARG A 72 31.61 1.65 26.00
CA ARG A 72 30.56 2.07 26.96
C ARG A 72 29.77 3.32 26.56
N THR A 73 29.91 3.79 25.32
CA THR A 73 29.13 4.92 24.78
C THR A 73 28.21 4.46 23.66
N CYS A 74 27.03 5.08 23.55
CA CYS A 74 26.09 4.79 22.49
C CYS A 74 26.40 5.64 21.25
N VAL A 75 27.03 5.05 20.23
CA VAL A 75 27.45 5.71 18.97
C VAL A 75 26.59 5.27 17.80
N SER A 76 26.59 5.99 16.68
CA SER A 76 25.86 5.51 15.50
C SER A 76 26.48 4.23 14.93
N ALA A 77 25.69 3.39 14.28
CA ALA A 77 26.20 2.20 13.61
C ALA A 77 27.23 2.54 12.50
N CYS A 78 27.13 3.72 11.88
CA CYS A 78 28.13 4.22 10.93
C CYS A 78 29.47 4.52 11.65
N GLU A 79 29.43 5.24 12.77
CA GLU A 79 30.62 5.65 13.54
C GLU A 79 31.38 4.45 14.12
N ALA A 80 30.65 3.39 14.49
CA ALA A 80 31.26 2.13 14.91
C ALA A 80 32.21 1.53 13.85
N ARG A 81 32.00 1.87 12.57
CA ARG A 81 32.82 1.44 11.42
C ARG A 81 33.69 2.57 10.83
N GLY A 82 33.81 3.70 11.53
CA GLY A 82 34.62 4.85 11.07
C GLY A 82 33.98 5.65 9.94
N MET A 83 32.66 5.52 9.76
CA MET A 83 31.86 6.30 8.81
C MET A 83 30.97 7.31 9.56
N ARG A 84 30.34 8.22 8.82
CA ARG A 84 29.33 9.15 9.34
C ARG A 84 27.98 8.87 8.71
N GLU A 85 26.92 9.19 9.45
CA GLU A 85 25.57 9.26 8.89
C GLU A 85 25.52 10.34 7.81
N CYS A 86 24.83 10.06 6.71
CA CYS A 86 24.74 10.95 5.57
C CYS A 86 23.40 10.77 4.84
N LYS A 87 23.14 11.57 3.82
CA LYS A 87 21.94 11.47 2.99
C LYS A 87 22.28 10.73 1.68
N CYS A 88 21.67 9.57 1.45
CA CYS A 88 21.77 8.82 0.20
C CYS A 88 21.19 9.63 -0.98
N ASP A 89 21.56 9.25 -2.20
CA ASP A 89 21.07 9.92 -3.41
C ASP A 89 19.57 9.65 -3.66
N LEU A 90 19.13 8.42 -3.39
CA LEU A 90 17.72 8.04 -3.54
C LEU A 90 16.91 8.44 -2.30
N GLU A 91 15.76 9.07 -2.53
CA GLU A 91 14.87 9.45 -1.44
C GLU A 91 14.27 8.23 -0.74
N GLU A 92 13.99 7.14 -1.46
CA GLU A 92 13.50 5.90 -0.85
C GLU A 92 14.53 5.30 0.11
N ASP A 93 15.82 5.38 -0.23
CA ASP A 93 16.89 4.86 0.61
C ASP A 93 17.05 5.67 1.90
N ASN A 94 16.99 6.99 1.81
CA ASN A 94 16.99 7.88 2.98
C ASN A 94 15.84 7.60 3.94
N TYR A 95 14.70 7.22 3.36
CA TYR A 95 13.53 6.89 4.15
C TYR A 95 13.69 5.52 4.81
N CYS A 96 14.01 4.49 4.04
CA CYS A 96 13.98 3.11 4.53
C CYS A 96 15.21 2.66 5.29
N TYR A 97 16.39 3.21 4.99
CA TYR A 97 17.67 2.69 5.47
C TYR A 97 18.47 3.75 6.22
N LEU A 98 19.31 3.29 7.16
CA LEU A 98 20.45 4.08 7.61
C LEU A 98 21.42 4.26 6.44
N CYS A 99 21.83 5.50 6.16
CA CYS A 99 22.80 5.82 5.13
C CYS A 99 24.14 6.20 5.77
N CYS A 100 25.22 5.54 5.35
CA CYS A 100 26.58 5.75 5.87
C CYS A 100 27.53 6.12 4.73
N GLY A 101 28.50 6.99 5.01
CA GLY A 101 29.54 7.38 4.07
C GLY A 101 30.75 7.96 4.78
N SER A 102 31.84 8.14 4.04
CA SER A 102 33.09 8.71 4.54
C SER A 102 33.67 9.68 3.51
N ASP A 103 34.86 10.23 3.75
CA ASP A 103 35.55 11.00 2.71
C ASP A 103 36.15 10.11 1.60
N ARG A 104 36.19 8.78 1.83
CA ARG A 104 36.69 7.77 0.87
C ARG A 104 35.56 7.00 0.19
N ASP A 105 34.45 6.82 0.89
CA ASP A 105 33.32 5.99 0.46
C ASP A 105 32.08 6.86 0.24
N ALA A 106 31.43 6.69 -0.91
CA ALA A 106 30.20 7.40 -1.23
C ALA A 106 29.10 7.09 -0.20
N CYS A 107 28.20 8.05 -0.01
CA CYS A 107 27.05 7.87 0.88
C CYS A 107 26.10 6.83 0.28
N GLN A 108 25.97 5.69 0.95
CA GLN A 108 25.14 4.57 0.51
C GLN A 108 24.41 3.94 1.70
N PRO A 109 23.35 3.14 1.46
CA PRO A 109 22.70 2.39 2.53
C PRO A 109 23.72 1.55 3.31
N ALA A 110 23.62 1.53 4.63
CA ALA A 110 24.56 0.92 5.56
C ALA A 110 24.91 -0.54 5.21
N HIS A 111 23.93 -1.29 4.68
CA HIS A 111 24.11 -2.68 4.27
C HIS A 111 25.03 -2.84 3.04
N ALA A 112 25.17 -1.82 2.17
CA ALA A 112 26.14 -1.81 1.07
C ALA A 112 27.59 -1.80 1.60
N HIS A 113 27.80 -1.20 2.78
CA HIS A 113 29.08 -1.18 3.51
C HIS A 113 29.24 -2.35 4.50
N ASN A 114 28.39 -3.37 4.44
CA ASN A 114 28.34 -4.48 5.41
C ASN A 114 28.18 -4.00 6.87
N ILE A 115 27.44 -2.92 7.07
CA ILE A 115 27.03 -2.42 8.39
C ILE A 115 25.62 -2.95 8.63
N LEU A 116 25.55 -4.06 9.36
CA LEU A 116 24.31 -4.78 9.70
C LEU A 116 24.07 -4.69 11.21
N ARG A 117 22.84 -5.03 11.62
CA ARG A 117 22.51 -5.27 13.02
C ARG A 117 23.25 -6.52 13.54
N PRO A 118 23.37 -6.73 14.87
CA PRO A 118 24.05 -7.89 15.44
C PRO A 118 23.44 -9.24 15.02
N ASN A 119 22.13 -9.27 14.73
CA ASN A 119 21.42 -10.43 14.22
C ASN A 119 21.58 -10.65 12.69
N GLY A 120 22.37 -9.82 12.01
CA GLY A 120 22.57 -9.87 10.56
C GLY A 120 21.50 -9.16 9.73
N GLU A 121 20.49 -8.54 10.36
CA GLU A 121 19.48 -7.77 9.64
C GLU A 121 20.02 -6.40 9.18
N ARG A 122 19.34 -5.81 8.20
CA ARG A 122 19.66 -4.46 7.75
C ARG A 122 19.22 -3.43 8.80
N TRP A 123 19.92 -2.31 8.87
CA TRP A 123 19.41 -1.10 9.53
C TRP A 123 18.30 -0.48 8.67
N GLU A 124 17.16 -1.16 8.64
CA GLU A 124 15.95 -0.84 7.88
C GLU A 124 14.83 -0.46 8.86
N ARG A 125 13.99 0.52 8.50
CA ARG A 125 12.78 0.82 9.27
C ARG A 125 11.79 -0.34 9.17
N ASP A 126 11.10 -0.62 10.27
CA ASP A 126 10.18 -1.77 10.34
C ASP A 126 9.07 -1.71 9.28
N ALA A 127 8.55 -0.52 8.96
CA ALA A 127 7.53 -0.37 7.92
C ALA A 127 8.04 -0.74 6.53
N CYS A 128 9.26 -0.35 6.18
CA CYS A 128 9.92 -0.77 4.94
C CYS A 128 10.26 -2.26 4.94
N ALA A 129 10.73 -2.80 6.07
CA ALA A 129 11.02 -4.23 6.20
C ALA A 129 9.75 -5.08 6.00
N ARG A 130 8.62 -4.69 6.59
CA ARG A 130 7.31 -5.33 6.35
C ARG A 130 6.93 -5.27 4.88
N CYS A 131 7.01 -4.09 4.27
CA CYS A 131 6.73 -3.93 2.84
C CYS A 131 7.61 -4.86 1.98
N ARG A 132 8.92 -4.95 2.26
CA ARG A 132 9.83 -5.83 1.53
C ARG A 132 9.51 -7.32 1.70
N GLN A 133 9.09 -7.74 2.88
CA GLN A 133 8.83 -9.16 3.19
C GLN A 133 7.48 -9.65 2.67
N ILE A 134 6.42 -8.85 2.84
CA ILE A 134 5.03 -9.24 2.51
C ILE A 134 4.38 -8.25 1.53
N GLY A 135 5.18 -7.63 0.65
CA GLY A 135 4.76 -6.52 -0.20
C GLY A 135 3.51 -6.77 -1.04
N HIS A 136 3.32 -8.00 -1.53
CA HIS A 136 2.12 -8.36 -2.28
C HIS A 136 0.81 -8.11 -1.51
N ASP A 137 0.79 -8.34 -0.19
CA ASP A 137 -0.39 -8.13 0.66
C ASP A 137 -0.52 -6.66 1.10
N LEU A 138 0.61 -5.95 1.14
CA LEU A 138 0.67 -4.54 1.53
C LEU A 138 0.63 -3.58 0.34
N ASP A 139 0.51 -4.07 -0.89
CA ASP A 139 0.51 -3.25 -2.10
C ASP A 139 -0.61 -2.20 -2.08
N GLY A 140 -0.22 -0.93 -2.15
CA GLY A 140 -1.12 0.23 -2.07
C GLY A 140 -1.46 0.68 -0.64
N LEU A 141 -0.94 0.01 0.39
CA LEU A 141 -1.08 0.43 1.78
C LEU A 141 0.04 1.38 2.20
N PRO A 142 -0.23 2.29 3.16
CA PRO A 142 0.81 3.14 3.73
C PRO A 142 1.98 2.33 4.28
N CYS A 143 3.19 2.75 3.92
CA CYS A 143 4.45 2.17 4.40
C CYS A 143 5.27 3.16 5.21
N ASP A 144 4.70 4.32 5.56
CA ASP A 144 5.25 5.30 6.50
C ASP A 144 4.22 5.70 7.55
N ASP A 145 4.60 5.61 8.81
CA ASP A 145 3.77 6.03 9.95
C ASP A 145 3.66 7.57 10.03
N LYS A 146 4.58 8.31 9.40
CA LYS A 146 4.59 9.78 9.36
C LYS A 146 3.95 10.36 8.10
N ASP A 147 3.92 9.60 7.00
CA ASP A 147 3.43 10.03 5.70
C ASP A 147 2.54 8.95 5.05
N ALA A 148 1.22 9.10 5.20
CA ALA A 148 0.26 8.20 4.61
C ALA A 148 0.24 8.19 3.06
N GLY A 149 0.93 9.13 2.42
CA GLY A 149 1.11 9.21 0.97
C GLY A 149 2.15 8.21 0.44
N ARG A 150 3.07 7.74 1.28
CA ARG A 150 4.07 6.73 0.91
C ARG A 150 3.46 5.35 0.93
N LEU A 151 3.46 4.68 -0.22
CA LEU A 151 2.82 3.37 -0.36
C LEU A 151 3.82 2.25 -0.59
N CYS A 152 3.53 1.11 0.01
CA CYS A 152 4.20 -0.13 -0.34
C CYS A 152 3.75 -0.55 -1.73
N LEU A 153 4.69 -0.71 -2.66
CA LEU A 153 4.43 -1.12 -4.04
C LEU A 153 5.54 -2.05 -4.49
N GLN A 154 5.17 -3.26 -4.89
CA GLN A 154 6.10 -4.31 -5.34
C GLN A 154 7.23 -4.57 -4.33
N GLY A 155 6.90 -4.48 -3.04
CA GLY A 155 7.87 -4.67 -1.95
C GLY A 155 8.83 -3.50 -1.71
N LYS A 156 8.55 -2.31 -2.27
CA LYS A 156 9.29 -1.07 -2.00
C LYS A 156 8.37 -0.02 -1.41
N CYS A 157 8.86 0.73 -0.42
CA CYS A 157 8.16 1.89 0.10
C CYS A 157 8.55 3.11 -0.74
N THR A 158 7.62 3.64 -1.53
CA THR A 158 7.88 4.68 -2.54
C THR A 158 7.18 5.99 -2.21
N ASN A 159 7.79 7.12 -2.59
CA ASN A 159 7.29 8.46 -2.24
C ASN A 159 5.98 8.81 -2.96
N SER A 160 5.80 8.35 -4.20
CA SER A 160 4.50 8.16 -4.83
C SER A 160 4.72 7.46 -6.17
N ILE A 161 3.85 6.54 -6.55
CA ILE A 161 3.83 6.01 -7.94
C ILE A 161 3.36 7.07 -8.96
N CYS A 162 3.02 8.28 -8.50
CA CYS A 162 2.32 9.26 -9.28
C CYS A 162 3.22 10.17 -10.11
N HIS A 163 4.52 10.18 -9.86
CA HIS A 163 5.48 10.91 -10.69
C HIS A 163 5.51 10.43 -12.15
N ASP A 164 5.39 9.13 -12.38
CA ASP A 164 5.42 8.52 -13.71
C ASP A 164 4.02 8.17 -14.26
N LYS A 165 2.96 8.47 -13.49
CA LYS A 165 1.58 8.18 -13.88
C LYS A 165 0.82 9.44 -14.29
N GLN A 166 -0.18 9.24 -15.14
CA GLN A 166 -1.09 10.31 -15.53
C GLN A 166 -2.02 10.71 -14.38
N GLN A 167 -2.46 11.97 -14.38
CA GLN A 167 -3.45 12.46 -13.43
C GLN A 167 -4.74 11.64 -13.50
N GLY A 168 -5.25 11.27 -12.33
CA GLY A 168 -6.44 10.43 -12.18
C GLY A 168 -6.20 8.94 -12.43
N ALA A 169 -4.97 8.50 -12.67
CA ALA A 169 -4.66 7.07 -12.75
C ALA A 169 -4.78 6.42 -11.37
N VAL A 170 -5.24 5.16 -11.35
CA VAL A 170 -5.26 4.35 -10.12
C VAL A 170 -3.83 4.05 -9.66
N CYS A 171 -3.58 4.25 -8.38
CA CYS A 171 -2.25 4.18 -7.81
C CYS A 171 -2.10 3.13 -6.70
N ASP A 172 -3.21 2.56 -6.23
CA ASP A 172 -3.26 1.45 -5.28
C ASP A 172 -3.88 0.20 -5.91
N ARG A 173 -3.64 -0.97 -5.30
CA ARG A 173 -4.19 -2.24 -5.78
C ARG A 173 -5.70 -2.38 -5.55
N LYS A 174 -6.25 -1.72 -4.53
CA LYS A 174 -7.67 -1.78 -4.18
C LYS A 174 -8.54 -0.85 -5.03
N MET A 175 -7.92 -0.03 -5.88
CA MET A 175 -8.59 0.98 -6.72
C MET A 175 -9.31 2.08 -5.92
N GLU A 176 -8.87 2.33 -4.69
CA GLU A 176 -9.47 3.32 -3.78
C GLU A 176 -8.76 4.68 -3.87
N LYS A 177 -7.52 4.71 -4.37
CA LYS A 177 -6.66 5.89 -4.47
C LYS A 177 -6.28 6.16 -5.92
N ILE A 178 -6.13 7.45 -6.22
CA ILE A 178 -5.71 7.91 -7.54
C ILE A 178 -4.57 8.93 -7.42
N CYS A 179 -3.83 9.07 -8.51
CA CYS A 179 -2.80 10.08 -8.65
C CYS A 179 -3.40 11.46 -8.85
N VAL A 180 -3.25 12.32 -7.85
CA VAL A 180 -3.66 13.72 -7.93
C VAL A 180 -2.51 14.57 -7.42
N ASP A 181 -2.03 15.49 -8.26
CA ASP A 181 -0.94 16.41 -7.91
C ASP A 181 0.35 15.70 -7.45
N ASN A 182 0.70 14.60 -8.13
CA ASN A 182 1.83 13.71 -7.80
C ASN A 182 1.73 12.97 -6.46
N GLU A 183 0.55 12.94 -5.84
CA GLU A 183 0.30 12.17 -4.61
C GLU A 183 -0.69 11.03 -4.88
N CYS A 184 -0.44 9.86 -4.29
CA CYS A 184 -1.38 8.75 -4.34
C CYS A 184 -2.33 8.82 -3.14
N ARG A 185 -3.54 9.34 -3.36
CA ARG A 185 -4.52 9.57 -2.29
C ARG A 185 -5.95 9.29 -2.74
N ASN A 186 -6.87 9.22 -1.79
CA ASN A 186 -8.31 9.24 -2.05
C ASN A 186 -8.80 10.70 -1.86
N PRO A 187 -9.07 11.46 -2.94
CA PRO A 187 -9.54 12.84 -2.82
C PRO A 187 -10.97 12.92 -2.26
N CYS A 188 -11.79 11.89 -2.45
CA CYS A 188 -13.15 11.83 -1.91
C CYS A 188 -13.13 11.77 -0.37
N ALA A 189 -12.21 10.98 0.20
CA ALA A 189 -12.03 10.86 1.65
C ALA A 189 -11.67 12.19 2.33
N SER A 190 -11.08 13.13 1.59
CA SER A 190 -10.77 14.47 2.12
C SER A 190 -12.02 15.32 2.39
N TYR A 191 -13.11 15.05 1.68
CA TYR A 191 -14.41 15.68 1.94
C TYR A 191 -15.19 14.93 3.02
N GLY A 192 -15.13 13.60 3.01
CA GLY A 192 -15.70 12.76 4.06
C GLY A 192 -15.13 11.35 4.02
N GLU A 193 -14.74 10.82 5.17
CA GLU A 193 -14.05 9.52 5.30
C GLU A 193 -14.82 8.33 4.70
N HIS A 194 -16.14 8.47 4.57
CA HIS A 194 -17.02 7.46 3.99
C HIS A 194 -17.13 7.51 2.45
N LEU A 195 -16.48 8.50 1.81
CA LEU A 195 -16.53 8.68 0.38
C LEU A 195 -15.34 7.98 -0.30
N MET A 196 -15.67 7.19 -1.32
CA MET A 196 -14.71 6.41 -2.09
C MET A 196 -14.68 6.88 -3.53
N VAL A 197 -13.50 6.77 -4.15
CA VAL A 197 -13.31 7.04 -5.57
C VAL A 197 -14.11 6.02 -6.39
N CYS A 198 -14.75 6.49 -7.46
CA CYS A 198 -15.27 5.63 -8.50
C CYS A 198 -15.23 6.30 -9.86
N GLU A 199 -15.68 5.56 -10.87
CA GLU A 199 -15.86 6.08 -12.21
C GLU A 199 -17.29 6.59 -12.41
N CYS A 200 -17.42 7.78 -12.98
CA CYS A 200 -18.72 8.27 -13.42
C CYS A 200 -19.27 7.34 -14.51
N PRO A 201 -20.60 7.15 -14.62
CA PRO A 201 -21.18 6.25 -15.59
C PRO A 201 -20.87 6.72 -17.02
N MET A 202 -20.68 5.80 -17.96
CA MET A 202 -20.46 6.17 -19.37
C MET A 202 -21.69 6.82 -20.00
N ILE A 203 -22.87 6.37 -19.60
CA ILE A 203 -24.18 6.89 -20.01
C ILE A 203 -24.86 7.41 -18.77
N ASP A 204 -25.32 8.66 -18.82
CA ASP A 204 -26.05 9.27 -17.73
C ASP A 204 -27.39 8.52 -17.53
N PRO A 205 -27.67 8.01 -16.32
CA PRO A 205 -28.84 7.17 -16.07
C PRO A 205 -30.16 7.93 -16.14
N ASP A 206 -30.13 9.25 -15.95
CA ASP A 206 -31.34 10.08 -15.91
C ASP A 206 -31.68 10.60 -17.32
N THR A 207 -30.68 10.82 -18.18
CA THR A 207 -30.89 11.34 -19.54
C THR A 207 -30.73 10.30 -20.65
N GLY A 208 -29.99 9.21 -20.42
CA GLY A 208 -29.69 8.19 -21.42
C GLY A 208 -28.63 8.59 -22.46
N PHE A 209 -28.00 9.76 -22.31
CA PHE A 209 -26.94 10.23 -23.20
C PHE A 209 -25.53 9.97 -22.63
N ALA A 210 -24.50 10.14 -23.45
CA ALA A 210 -23.11 10.08 -23.00
C ALA A 210 -22.89 11.07 -21.84
N SER A 211 -22.31 10.60 -20.74
CA SER A 211 -22.12 11.44 -19.56
C SER A 211 -21.00 12.45 -19.80
N ASP A 212 -21.31 13.74 -19.65
CA ASP A 212 -20.32 14.82 -19.62
C ASP A 212 -19.35 14.72 -18.42
N ASP A 213 -19.75 13.97 -17.40
CA ASP A 213 -18.98 13.77 -16.17
C ASP A 213 -18.02 12.58 -16.28
N ARG A 214 -18.08 11.76 -17.34
CA ARG A 214 -17.29 10.52 -17.47
C ARG A 214 -15.79 10.71 -17.23
N CYS A 215 -15.23 11.83 -17.70
CA CYS A 215 -13.80 12.12 -17.59
C CYS A 215 -13.40 12.84 -16.31
N GLN A 216 -14.33 13.09 -15.40
CA GLN A 216 -14.08 13.71 -14.11
C GLN A 216 -14.00 12.66 -13.01
N LEU A 217 -13.37 13.02 -11.90
CA LEU A 217 -13.45 12.25 -10.68
C LEU A 217 -14.91 12.16 -10.22
N CYS A 218 -15.36 10.94 -9.93
CA CYS A 218 -16.61 10.71 -9.20
C CYS A 218 -16.30 10.12 -7.83
N CYS A 219 -17.20 10.40 -6.89
CA CYS A 219 -17.21 9.78 -5.56
C CYS A 219 -18.54 9.05 -5.35
N PHE A 220 -18.53 8.01 -4.54
CA PHE A 220 -19.73 7.42 -3.97
C PHE A 220 -19.61 7.32 -2.46
N ASP A 221 -20.74 7.30 -1.78
CA ASP A 221 -20.83 7.06 -0.34
C ASP A 221 -20.96 5.56 -0.07
N PHE A 222 -20.00 4.98 0.66
CA PHE A 222 -20.04 3.54 0.97
C PHE A 222 -21.07 3.19 2.06
N ASN A 223 -21.54 4.16 2.85
CA ASN A 223 -22.58 3.95 3.85
C ASN A 223 -23.97 3.77 3.21
N VAL A 224 -24.15 4.21 1.96
CA VAL A 224 -25.38 3.99 1.21
C VAL A 224 -25.48 2.53 0.78
N ASN A 225 -26.71 1.99 0.87
CA ASN A 225 -27.05 0.65 0.41
C ASN A 225 -26.46 0.37 -0.99
N PRO A 226 -25.81 -0.79 -1.21
CA PRO A 226 -25.15 -1.10 -2.48
C PRO A 226 -26.05 -0.95 -3.72
N SER A 227 -27.34 -1.25 -3.59
CA SER A 227 -28.34 -1.13 -4.66
C SER A 227 -28.70 0.32 -5.03
N LEU A 228 -28.44 1.28 -4.15
CA LEU A 228 -28.72 2.70 -4.34
C LEU A 228 -27.45 3.55 -4.50
N ARG A 229 -26.29 2.91 -4.37
CA ARG A 229 -24.98 3.56 -4.47
C ARG A 229 -24.77 4.04 -5.91
N ARG A 230 -24.74 5.37 -6.09
CA ARG A 230 -24.49 6.02 -7.37
C ARG A 230 -23.23 6.86 -7.30
N CYS A 231 -22.38 6.71 -8.30
CA CYS A 231 -21.24 7.59 -8.51
C CYS A 231 -21.69 8.98 -8.93
N GLN A 232 -21.16 10.00 -8.26
CA GLN A 232 -21.55 11.39 -8.46
C GLN A 232 -20.32 12.25 -8.69
N ASN A 233 -20.44 13.22 -9.59
CA ASN A 233 -19.33 14.09 -9.97
C ASN A 233 -18.75 14.80 -8.73
N ALA A 234 -17.45 14.60 -8.51
CA ALA A 234 -16.76 15.08 -7.32
C ALA A 234 -16.64 16.60 -7.26
N TYR A 235 -16.44 17.24 -8.41
CA TYR A 235 -16.33 18.68 -8.51
C TYR A 235 -17.69 19.37 -8.29
N ARG A 236 -18.74 18.94 -9.01
CA ARG A 236 -20.08 19.55 -8.94
C ARG A 236 -20.75 19.33 -7.59
N ARG A 237 -20.60 18.15 -6.99
CA ARG A 237 -21.29 17.80 -5.74
C ARG A 237 -20.51 18.15 -4.49
N TYR A 238 -19.20 17.93 -4.49
CA TYR A 238 -18.37 18.05 -3.29
C TYR A 238 -17.32 19.17 -3.40
N GLY A 239 -17.20 19.85 -4.55
CA GLY A 239 -16.22 20.92 -4.75
C GLY A 239 -14.77 20.43 -4.78
N ILE A 240 -14.53 19.14 -5.01
CA ILE A 240 -13.18 18.56 -4.99
C ILE A 240 -12.41 19.02 -6.24
N VAL A 241 -11.25 19.63 -6.00
CA VAL A 241 -10.38 20.21 -7.03
C VAL A 241 -8.93 19.76 -6.85
N ASN A 242 -8.14 19.89 -7.92
CA ASN A 242 -6.69 19.80 -7.85
C ASN A 242 -6.05 21.10 -7.36
N LEU A 243 -4.72 21.12 -7.20
CA LEU A 243 -3.96 22.32 -6.80
C LEU A 243 -4.20 23.53 -7.73
N GLN A 244 -4.53 23.31 -9.01
CA GLN A 244 -4.84 24.39 -9.96
C GLN A 244 -6.32 24.83 -9.92
N GLN A 245 -7.09 24.44 -8.89
CA GLN A 245 -8.52 24.77 -8.74
C GLN A 245 -9.39 24.27 -9.90
N ARG A 246 -8.96 23.18 -10.55
CA ARG A 246 -9.70 22.53 -11.65
C ARG A 246 -10.28 21.19 -11.19
N PRO A 247 -11.34 20.70 -11.85
CA PRO A 247 -11.79 19.33 -11.65
C PRO A 247 -10.64 18.34 -11.84
N VAL A 248 -10.62 17.29 -11.02
CA VAL A 248 -9.65 16.21 -11.18
C VAL A 248 -10.04 15.37 -12.39
N TRP A 249 -9.24 15.42 -13.47
CA TRP A 249 -9.48 14.67 -14.69
C TRP A 249 -8.96 13.23 -14.58
N ARG A 250 -9.73 12.28 -15.10
CA ARG A 250 -9.39 10.84 -15.15
C ARG A 250 -8.92 10.48 -16.57
N VAL A 251 -7.66 10.77 -16.88
CA VAL A 251 -7.11 10.56 -18.22
C VAL A 251 -7.03 9.06 -18.54
N GLY A 252 -7.36 8.69 -19.78
CA GLY A 252 -7.33 7.31 -20.27
C GLY A 252 -8.57 6.48 -19.95
N LEU A 253 -9.53 6.99 -19.17
CA LEU A 253 -10.82 6.29 -18.97
C LEU A 253 -11.57 6.16 -20.28
N GLU A 254 -12.17 4.99 -20.51
CA GLU A 254 -13.03 4.74 -21.67
C GLU A 254 -14.31 5.57 -21.57
N CYS A 255 -14.76 6.11 -22.69
CA CYS A 255 -16.01 6.84 -22.84
C CYS A 255 -16.91 6.20 -23.89
N ALA A 256 -18.17 6.64 -23.91
CA ALA A 256 -19.13 6.26 -24.94
C ALA A 256 -18.54 6.40 -26.36
N GLY A 257 -18.80 5.39 -27.20
CA GLY A 257 -18.35 5.35 -28.59
C GLY A 257 -16.87 4.95 -28.79
N GLY A 258 -16.28 4.19 -27.86
CA GLY A 258 -14.90 3.69 -27.98
C GLY A 258 -13.82 4.77 -27.88
N LYS A 259 -14.17 5.91 -27.27
CA LYS A 259 -13.28 7.06 -27.05
C LYS A 259 -12.60 6.94 -25.69
N THR A 260 -11.59 7.76 -25.43
CA THR A 260 -10.95 7.86 -24.11
C THR A 260 -10.84 9.32 -23.65
N CYS A 261 -10.78 9.49 -22.33
CA CYS A 261 -10.61 10.78 -21.69
C CYS A 261 -9.20 11.33 -21.91
N ASN A 262 -9.09 12.57 -22.40
CA ASN A 262 -7.82 13.25 -22.54
C ASN A 262 -7.50 14.14 -21.32
N ARG A 263 -6.31 14.78 -21.33
CA ARG A 263 -5.83 15.70 -20.27
C ARG A 263 -6.70 16.94 -20.03
N TYR A 264 -7.70 17.19 -20.86
CA TYR A 264 -8.61 18.32 -20.77
C TYR A 264 -10.02 17.90 -20.29
N GLY A 265 -10.20 16.64 -19.91
CA GLY A 265 -11.50 16.14 -19.45
C GLY A 265 -12.50 15.87 -20.56
N ALA A 266 -12.04 15.74 -21.82
CA ALA A 266 -12.92 15.46 -22.96
C ALA A 266 -12.75 14.03 -23.46
N CYS A 267 -13.87 13.39 -23.83
CA CYS A 267 -13.88 12.11 -24.52
C CYS A 267 -13.48 12.29 -25.99
N ALA A 268 -12.25 11.90 -26.32
CA ALA A 268 -11.68 12.00 -27.66
C ALA A 268 -11.36 10.61 -28.22
N ALA A 269 -11.30 10.47 -29.53
CA ALA A 269 -10.84 9.22 -30.12
C ALA A 269 -9.40 8.95 -29.65
N SER A 270 -9.14 7.77 -29.08
CA SER A 270 -7.78 7.30 -28.92
C SER A 270 -7.20 7.15 -30.32
N CYS A 271 -6.24 8.01 -30.68
CA CYS A 271 -5.30 7.64 -31.71
C CYS A 271 -4.47 6.49 -31.14
N VAL A 272 -4.99 5.26 -31.22
CA VAL A 272 -4.15 4.09 -31.22
C VAL A 272 -3.23 4.33 -32.40
N VAL A 273 -2.01 4.76 -32.13
CA VAL A 273 -0.93 4.67 -33.09
C VAL A 273 -0.77 3.18 -33.29
N ALA A 274 -1.53 2.62 -34.23
CA ALA A 274 -1.27 1.31 -34.76
C ALA A 274 0.17 1.39 -35.24
N HIS A 275 1.11 0.88 -34.45
CA HIS A 275 2.45 0.62 -34.94
C HIS A 275 2.26 -0.21 -36.20
N PRO A 276 2.63 0.30 -37.39
CA PRO A 276 2.50 -0.46 -38.59
C PRO A 276 3.63 -1.48 -38.56
N LEU A 277 3.40 -2.62 -37.90
CA LEU A 277 4.23 -3.83 -38.01
C LEU A 277 4.12 -4.48 -39.41
N TRP A 278 3.66 -3.74 -40.41
CA TRP A 278 3.36 -4.19 -41.77
C TRP A 278 4.23 -3.50 -42.83
N LEU A 279 5.46 -3.10 -42.48
CA LEU A 279 6.45 -2.61 -43.46
C LEU A 279 7.78 -3.36 -43.50
N SER A 280 7.97 -4.40 -42.67
CA SER A 280 9.23 -5.15 -42.63
C SER A 280 9.30 -6.37 -43.56
N VAL A 281 8.26 -6.68 -44.35
CA VAL A 281 8.26 -7.86 -45.25
C VAL A 281 8.57 -7.51 -46.72
N ALA A 282 8.61 -6.22 -47.08
CA ALA A 282 8.78 -5.82 -48.49
C ALA A 282 10.24 -5.68 -48.96
N THR A 283 11.25 -5.80 -48.08
CA THR A 283 12.67 -5.58 -48.47
C THR A 283 13.52 -6.84 -48.57
N VAL A 284 13.02 -8.02 -48.21
CA VAL A 284 13.77 -9.28 -48.37
C VAL A 284 13.48 -9.96 -49.72
N ALA A 285 12.36 -9.65 -50.37
CA ALA A 285 12.00 -10.24 -51.66
C ALA A 285 12.82 -9.71 -52.85
N THR A 286 13.48 -8.56 -52.72
CA THR A 286 14.28 -7.96 -53.81
C THR A 286 15.76 -8.38 -53.78
N VAL A 287 16.29 -8.87 -52.66
CA VAL A 287 17.69 -9.31 -52.58
C VAL A 287 17.87 -10.74 -53.09
N VAL A 288 16.85 -11.60 -52.97
CA VAL A 288 16.94 -13.00 -53.48
C VAL A 288 16.86 -13.06 -55.01
N LEU A 289 16.28 -12.06 -55.67
CA LEU A 289 16.20 -11.99 -57.14
C LEU A 289 17.46 -11.45 -57.83
N MET A 290 18.45 -10.94 -57.08
CA MET A 290 19.75 -10.51 -57.64
C MET A 290 20.88 -11.53 -57.47
N VAL A 291 20.65 -12.65 -56.76
CA VAL A 291 21.64 -13.73 -56.61
C VAL A 291 21.35 -14.93 -57.54
N ALA A 292 20.27 -14.85 -58.32
CA ALA A 292 19.86 -15.89 -59.29
C ALA A 292 20.02 -15.45 -60.75
N ARG A 293 21.09 -14.72 -61.06
CA ARG A 293 21.59 -14.52 -62.44
C ARG A 293 23.09 -14.72 -62.51
#